data_AF-A0A9E5ARC1-F1
#
_entry.id   AF-A0A9E5ARC1-F1
#
_cell.length_a   1.000
_cell.length_b   1.000
_cell.length_c   1.000
_cell.angle_alpha   90.00
_cell.angle_beta   90.00
_cell.angle_gamma   90.00
#
_symmetry.space_group_name_H-M   'P 1'
#
loop_
_entity.id
_entity.type
_entity.pdbx_description
1 polymer ?
#
loop_
_entity_poly.entity_id
_entity_poly.type
_entity_poly.pdbx_seq_one_letter_code
_entity_poly.pdbx_strand_id
1 'polypeptide(L)'
;MFKFIAIFLGSLMISAPASASNCESISDSDARNHCRAVAKRDKGACESIRDSDRRNLCRAEASGNKSACESIKNNDLRNQCRGVAGGKASAGSCESIRDSDARNHCRALAGKNKSACESIRDSDARNMCRALAGGGKSACESIRDSNLRNRCRAQAR
;
A
#
# COMPACT_ATOMS: atom_id res chain seq x y z
N MET A 1 -3.77 47.82 -35.25
CA MET A 1 -3.38 46.74 -36.17
C MET A 1 -2.56 45.72 -35.40
N PHE A 2 -3.02 44.47 -35.42
CA PHE A 2 -2.31 43.18 -35.25
C PHE A 2 -1.20 43.07 -34.18
N LYS A 3 -1.50 42.45 -33.04
CA LYS A 3 -1.28 41.02 -32.69
C LYS A 3 0.20 40.69 -32.37
N PHE A 4 0.48 40.33 -31.12
CA PHE A 4 1.19 39.09 -30.80
C PHE A 4 0.67 38.54 -29.47
N ILE A 5 -0.19 37.53 -29.57
CA ILE A 5 -0.60 36.67 -28.47
C ILE A 5 0.59 35.76 -28.19
N ALA A 6 1.29 35.97 -27.08
CA ALA A 6 2.26 34.99 -26.58
C ALA A 6 1.49 33.90 -25.84
N ILE A 7 1.21 32.82 -26.56
CA ILE A 7 0.68 31.57 -26.01
C ILE A 7 1.80 30.96 -25.15
N PHE A 8 1.74 31.15 -23.83
CA PHE A 8 2.48 30.32 -22.89
C PHE A 8 1.78 28.95 -22.81
N LEU A 9 2.12 28.07 -23.74
CA LEU A 9 1.94 26.62 -23.58
C LEU A 9 2.93 26.16 -22.50
N GLY A 10 2.60 26.48 -21.25
CA GLY A 10 3.22 25.88 -20.09
C GLY A 10 2.93 24.39 -20.13
N SER A 11 3.89 23.61 -20.61
CA SER A 11 3.87 22.16 -20.57
C SER A 11 3.77 21.74 -19.10
N LEU A 12 2.54 21.50 -18.64
CA LEU A 12 2.29 20.85 -17.36
C LEU A 12 2.80 19.41 -17.54
N MET A 13 4.08 19.20 -17.26
CA MET A 13 4.66 17.89 -17.04
C MET A 13 3.96 17.32 -15.82
N ILE A 14 2.83 16.66 -16.04
CA ILE A 14 2.18 15.82 -15.05
C ILE A 14 3.19 14.71 -14.80
N SER A 15 4.03 14.89 -13.78
CA SER A 15 4.86 13.83 -13.23
C SER A 15 3.91 12.78 -12.69
N ALA A 16 3.52 11.82 -13.54
CA ALA A 16 2.87 10.62 -13.08
C ALA A 16 3.78 10.03 -11.98
N PRO A 17 3.25 9.68 -10.80
CA PRO A 17 4.08 9.16 -9.73
C PRO A 17 4.76 7.88 -10.26
N ALA A 18 6.06 7.97 -10.52
CA ALA A 18 6.89 6.89 -11.08
C ALA A 18 6.75 5.57 -10.29
N SER A 19 6.28 5.66 -9.04
CA SER A 19 5.95 4.55 -8.18
C SER A 19 4.83 3.66 -8.75
N ALA A 20 3.76 4.23 -9.32
CA ALA A 20 2.58 3.46 -9.72
C ALA A 20 2.81 2.55 -10.94
N SER A 21 3.77 2.89 -11.81
CA SER A 21 4.13 2.09 -12.98
C SER A 21 4.67 0.71 -12.61
N ASN A 22 5.27 0.56 -11.42
CA ASN A 22 5.74 -0.75 -10.94
C ASN A 22 4.57 -1.73 -10.75
N CYS A 23 3.37 -1.25 -10.45
CA CYS A 23 2.20 -2.12 -10.29
C CYS A 23 1.86 -2.88 -11.58
N GLU A 24 2.23 -2.37 -12.77
CA GLU A 24 1.95 -2.99 -14.07
C GLU A 24 2.59 -4.37 -14.22
N SER A 25 3.75 -4.56 -13.60
CA SER A 25 4.51 -5.80 -13.66
C SER A 25 4.05 -6.84 -12.64
N ILE A 26 2.94 -6.60 -11.93
CA ILE A 26 2.31 -7.58 -11.03
C ILE A 26 1.39 -8.48 -11.85
N SER A 27 1.64 -9.79 -11.85
CA SER A 27 0.88 -10.75 -12.68
C SER A 27 -0.56 -10.93 -12.21
N ASP A 28 -0.77 -11.11 -10.90
CA ASP A 28 -2.10 -11.25 -10.30
C ASP A 28 -2.93 -9.98 -10.48
N SER A 29 -4.13 -10.10 -11.06
CA SER A 29 -4.97 -8.95 -11.40
C SER A 29 -5.45 -8.20 -10.16
N ASP A 30 -5.82 -8.93 -9.11
CA ASP A 30 -6.36 -8.33 -7.89
C ASP A 30 -5.25 -7.58 -7.15
N ALA A 31 -4.07 -8.17 -7.02
CA ALA A 31 -2.89 -7.52 -6.44
C ALA A 31 -2.43 -6.31 -7.25
N ARG A 32 -2.47 -6.38 -8.58
CA ARG A 32 -2.17 -5.25 -9.47
C ARG A 32 -3.14 -4.09 -9.26
N ASN A 33 -4.45 -4.38 -9.24
CA ASN A 33 -5.49 -3.39 -9.02
C ASN A 33 -5.38 -2.75 -7.64
N HIS A 34 -5.12 -3.56 -6.59
CA HIS A 34 -4.85 -3.06 -5.25
C HIS A 34 -3.62 -2.14 -5.22
N CYS A 35 -2.51 -2.59 -5.81
CA CYS A 35 -1.29 -1.79 -5.88
C CYS A 35 -1.54 -0.43 -6.52
N ARG A 36 -2.18 -0.40 -7.69
CA ARG A 36 -2.51 0.83 -8.42
C ARG A 36 -3.40 1.76 -7.58
N ALA A 37 -4.45 1.21 -6.98
CA ALA A 37 -5.39 1.96 -6.16
C ALA A 37 -4.69 2.68 -5.01
N VAL A 38 -3.85 1.96 -4.25
CA VAL A 38 -3.14 2.53 -3.10
C VAL A 38 -2.06 3.51 -3.53
N ALA A 39 -1.27 3.18 -4.56
CA ALA A 39 -0.19 4.04 -5.05
C ALA A 39 -0.71 5.37 -5.63
N LYS A 40 -1.89 5.36 -6.26
CA LYS A 40 -2.52 6.55 -6.87
C LYS A 40 -3.59 7.20 -5.98
N ARG A 41 -3.89 6.63 -4.81
CA ARG A 41 -5.04 7.02 -3.96
C ARG A 41 -6.39 6.99 -4.71
N ASP A 42 -6.52 6.06 -5.65
CA ASP A 42 -7.71 5.86 -6.47
C ASP A 42 -8.51 4.66 -5.95
N LYS A 43 -9.54 4.92 -5.15
CA LYS A 43 -10.42 3.87 -4.63
C LYS A 43 -11.25 3.16 -5.72
N GLY A 44 -11.43 3.77 -6.89
CA GLY A 44 -12.21 3.20 -8.00
C GLY A 44 -11.52 1.97 -8.59
N ALA A 45 -10.18 1.97 -8.62
CA ALA A 45 -9.41 0.81 -9.06
C ALA A 45 -9.61 -0.43 -8.16
N CYS A 46 -10.10 -0.28 -6.92
CA CYS A 46 -10.41 -1.41 -6.06
C CYS A 46 -11.64 -2.22 -6.52
N GLU A 47 -12.54 -1.65 -7.32
CA GLU A 47 -13.80 -2.33 -7.74
C GLU A 47 -13.57 -3.61 -8.52
N SER A 48 -12.45 -3.66 -9.26
CA SER A 48 -12.09 -4.82 -10.08
C SER A 48 -11.48 -5.98 -9.26
N ILE A 49 -11.30 -5.82 -7.94
CA ILE A 49 -10.83 -6.89 -7.05
C ILE A 49 -11.99 -7.82 -6.73
N ARG A 50 -11.82 -9.11 -7.03
CA ARG A 50 -12.89 -10.12 -6.93
C ARG A 50 -13.23 -10.43 -5.49
N ASP A 51 -12.22 -10.72 -4.67
CA ASP A 51 -12.39 -11.02 -3.26
C ASP A 51 -12.90 -9.78 -2.50
N SER A 52 -14.03 -9.92 -1.80
CA SER A 52 -14.68 -8.78 -1.14
C SER A 52 -13.86 -8.20 0.00
N ASP A 53 -13.15 -9.05 0.73
CA ASP A 53 -12.36 -8.67 1.89
C ASP A 53 -11.13 -7.87 1.44
N ARG A 54 -10.43 -8.34 0.39
CA ARG A 54 -9.34 -7.62 -0.27
C ARG A 54 -9.81 -6.31 -0.90
N ARG A 55 -10.97 -6.30 -1.55
CA ARG A 55 -11.56 -5.06 -2.11
C ARG A 55 -11.79 -4.01 -1.03
N ASN A 56 -12.35 -4.41 0.11
CA ASN A 56 -12.61 -3.51 1.24
C ASN A 56 -11.32 -3.01 1.90
N LEU A 57 -10.32 -3.89 2.06
CA LEU A 57 -8.97 -3.47 2.50
C LEU A 57 -8.37 -2.43 1.53
N CYS A 58 -8.40 -2.71 0.23
CA CYS A 58 -7.90 -1.79 -0.80
C CYS A 58 -8.57 -0.41 -0.69
N ARG A 59 -9.89 -0.35 -0.55
CA ARG A 59 -10.62 0.92 -0.39
C ARG A 59 -10.16 1.67 0.84
N ALA A 60 -10.01 0.98 1.97
CA ALA A 60 -9.58 1.60 3.21
C ALA A 60 -8.17 2.20 3.09
N GLU A 61 -7.23 1.47 2.49
CA GLU A 61 -5.86 1.94 2.28
C GLU A 61 -5.77 3.07 1.26
N ALA A 62 -6.47 2.96 0.12
CA ALA A 62 -6.43 3.96 -0.95
C ALA A 62 -7.11 5.28 -0.55
N SER A 63 -8.22 5.21 0.18
CA SER A 63 -8.94 6.40 0.65
C SER A 63 -8.45 6.93 2.00
N GLY A 64 -7.74 6.11 2.78
CA GLY A 64 -7.43 6.38 4.18
C GLY A 64 -8.65 6.30 5.13
N ASN A 65 -9.81 5.86 4.64
CA ASN A 65 -11.03 5.73 5.44
C ASN A 65 -11.16 4.34 6.05
N LYS A 66 -11.07 4.27 7.39
CA LYS A 66 -11.19 3.01 8.14
C LYS A 66 -12.58 2.38 8.09
N SER A 67 -13.65 3.11 7.72
CA SER A 67 -15.00 2.52 7.72
C SER A 67 -15.14 1.33 6.78
N ALA A 68 -14.36 1.30 5.68
CA ALA A 68 -14.34 0.15 4.77
C ALA A 68 -13.79 -1.13 5.43
N CYS A 69 -12.98 -1.02 6.49
CA CYS A 69 -12.49 -2.18 7.23
C CYS A 69 -13.64 -2.96 7.90
N GLU A 70 -14.75 -2.29 8.26
CA GLU A 70 -15.88 -2.92 8.96
C GLU A 70 -16.63 -3.93 8.09
N SER A 71 -16.50 -3.83 6.76
CA SER A 71 -17.09 -4.77 5.82
C SER A 71 -16.20 -5.98 5.52
N ILE A 72 -15.04 -6.10 6.18
CA ILE A 72 -14.13 -7.25 6.04
C ILE A 72 -14.57 -8.37 6.98
N LYS A 73 -14.86 -9.55 6.43
CA LYS A 73 -15.35 -10.71 7.18
C LYS A 73 -14.20 -11.40 7.94
N ASN A 74 -13.05 -11.55 7.31
CA ASN A 74 -11.86 -12.13 7.94
C ASN A 74 -11.39 -11.24 9.10
N ASN A 75 -11.38 -11.78 10.33
CA ASN A 75 -11.04 -11.03 11.54
C ASN A 75 -9.61 -10.49 11.52
N ASP A 76 -8.63 -11.30 11.11
CA ASP A 76 -7.23 -10.91 11.07
C ASP A 76 -7.01 -9.80 10.04
N LEU A 77 -7.60 -9.93 8.86
CA LEU A 77 -7.53 -8.90 7.82
C LEU A 77 -8.23 -7.60 8.23
N ARG A 78 -9.38 -7.70 8.91
CA ARG A 78 -10.09 -6.53 9.45
C ARG A 78 -9.25 -5.80 10.50
N ASN A 79 -8.63 -6.55 11.40
CA ASN A 79 -7.74 -6.03 12.43
C ASN A 79 -6.50 -5.36 11.83
N GLN A 80 -5.90 -5.98 10.82
CA GLN A 80 -4.82 -5.39 10.04
C GLN A 80 -5.26 -4.07 9.40
N CYS A 81 -6.39 -4.06 8.69
CA CYS A 81 -6.96 -2.89 8.05
C CYS A 81 -7.15 -1.73 9.04
N ARG A 82 -7.78 -1.98 10.19
CA ARG A 82 -7.99 -0.97 11.25
C ARG A 82 -6.68 -0.41 11.81
N GLY A 83 -5.66 -1.27 11.86
CA GLY A 83 -4.32 -0.92 12.29
C GLY A 83 -3.63 0.03 11.30
N VAL A 84 -3.69 -0.24 10.00
CA VAL A 84 -2.85 0.42 8.98
C VAL A 84 -3.55 1.49 8.14
N ALA A 85 -4.89 1.45 8.02
CA ALA A 85 -5.62 2.42 7.21
C ALA A 85 -5.76 3.77 7.95
N GLY A 86 -5.52 4.89 7.25
CA GLY A 86 -5.72 6.24 7.78
C GLY A 86 -4.59 6.80 8.67
N GLY A 87 -4.69 8.08 9.03
CA GLY A 87 -3.59 8.85 9.66
C GLY A 87 -3.38 8.63 11.17
N LYS A 88 -4.38 8.07 11.88
CA LYS A 88 -4.25 7.65 13.29
C LYS A 88 -4.35 6.14 13.35
N ALA A 89 -3.28 5.49 12.96
CA ALA A 89 -3.13 4.06 13.09
C ALA A 89 -3.26 3.65 14.58
N SER A 90 -3.90 2.50 14.81
CA SER A 90 -4.20 2.01 16.16
C SER A 90 -3.50 0.68 16.32
N ALA A 91 -2.26 0.71 16.83
CA ALA A 91 -1.44 -0.49 17.03
C ALA A 91 -2.17 -1.58 17.84
N GLY A 92 -3.08 -1.19 18.75
CA GLY A 92 -3.92 -2.11 19.51
C GLY A 92 -4.78 -3.05 18.66
N SER A 93 -5.21 -2.64 17.45
CA SER A 93 -5.95 -3.54 16.55
C SER A 93 -5.06 -4.66 16.00
N CYS A 94 -3.75 -4.45 15.87
CA CYS A 94 -2.83 -5.46 15.37
C CYS A 94 -2.64 -6.63 16.36
N GLU A 95 -2.87 -6.42 17.65
CA GLU A 95 -2.65 -7.43 18.71
C GLU A 95 -3.50 -8.68 18.54
N SER A 96 -4.70 -8.52 17.97
CA SER A 96 -5.66 -9.61 17.76
C SER A 96 -5.40 -10.44 16.49
N ILE A 97 -4.36 -10.11 15.71
CA ILE A 97 -3.97 -10.88 14.52
C ILE A 97 -3.25 -12.15 14.98
N ARG A 98 -3.67 -13.32 14.51
CA ARG A 98 -3.11 -14.61 14.97
C ARG A 98 -1.73 -14.87 14.39
N ASP A 99 -1.60 -14.68 13.07
CA ASP A 99 -0.32 -14.85 12.38
C ASP A 99 0.72 -13.85 12.91
N SER A 100 1.88 -14.36 13.34
CA SER A 100 2.89 -13.51 13.98
C SER A 100 3.51 -12.52 13.01
N ASP A 101 3.70 -12.93 11.76
CA ASP A 101 4.38 -12.11 10.74
C ASP A 101 3.45 -10.97 10.31
N ALA A 102 2.17 -11.25 10.06
CA ALA A 102 1.14 -10.25 9.78
C ALA A 102 0.92 -9.30 10.97
N ARG A 103 0.92 -9.82 12.21
CA ARG A 103 0.82 -8.98 13.42
C ARG A 103 1.99 -8.01 13.53
N ASN A 104 3.21 -8.50 13.35
CA ASN A 104 4.43 -7.69 13.42
C ASN A 104 4.49 -6.66 12.28
N HIS A 105 4.10 -7.05 11.07
CA HIS A 105 3.96 -6.14 9.93
C HIS A 105 2.95 -5.03 10.22
N CYS A 106 1.76 -5.38 10.70
CA CYS A 106 0.74 -4.41 11.11
C CYS A 106 1.27 -3.45 12.18
N ARG A 107 1.90 -3.95 13.25
CA ARG A 107 2.47 -3.14 14.33
C ARG A 107 3.50 -2.13 13.81
N ALA A 108 4.40 -2.56 12.91
CA ALA A 108 5.41 -1.68 12.34
C ALA A 108 4.78 -0.52 11.57
N LEU A 109 3.77 -0.81 10.75
CA LEU A 109 3.07 0.21 9.95
C LEU A 109 2.14 1.08 10.80
N ALA A 110 1.51 0.51 11.82
CA ALA A 110 0.52 1.17 12.64
C ALA A 110 1.13 2.04 13.76
N GLY A 111 2.25 1.61 14.35
CA GLY A 111 2.86 2.24 15.51
C GLY A 111 4.20 2.92 15.24
N LYS A 112 4.69 2.92 14.00
CA LYS A 112 6.06 3.33 13.61
C LYS A 112 7.18 2.60 14.37
N ASN A 113 6.88 1.50 15.05
CA ASN A 113 7.90 0.65 15.64
C ASN A 113 8.54 -0.22 14.56
N LYS A 114 9.48 0.37 13.80
CA LYS A 114 10.13 -0.30 12.66
C LYS A 114 10.83 -1.60 13.04
N SER A 115 11.28 -1.73 14.29
CA SER A 115 11.96 -2.94 14.77
C SER A 115 11.02 -4.16 14.83
N ALA A 116 9.69 -3.96 14.85
CA ALA A 116 8.75 -5.08 14.73
C ALA A 116 8.93 -5.86 13.42
N CYS A 117 9.44 -5.22 12.35
CA CYS A 117 9.76 -5.93 11.11
C CYS A 117 10.82 -7.02 11.31
N GLU A 118 11.74 -6.89 12.27
CA GLU A 118 12.82 -7.84 12.52
C GLU A 118 12.31 -9.19 13.04
N SER A 119 11.13 -9.20 13.65
CA SER A 119 10.47 -10.41 14.15
C SER A 119 9.64 -11.15 13.09
N ILE A 120 9.58 -10.65 11.86
CA ILE A 120 8.93 -11.32 10.72
C ILE A 120 9.88 -12.40 10.21
N ARG A 121 9.43 -13.66 10.15
CA ARG A 121 10.25 -14.79 9.72
C ARG A 121 10.47 -14.78 8.21
N ASP A 122 9.41 -14.57 7.44
CA ASP A 122 9.50 -14.49 5.99
C ASP A 122 10.39 -13.31 5.53
N SER A 123 11.41 -13.61 4.73
CA SER A 123 12.42 -12.63 4.33
C SER A 123 11.82 -11.50 3.47
N ASP A 124 10.91 -11.86 2.59
CA ASP A 124 10.35 -10.95 1.61
C ASP A 124 9.33 -10.01 2.27
N ALA A 125 8.49 -10.55 3.16
CA ALA A 125 7.58 -9.80 4.01
C ALA A 125 8.33 -8.88 4.99
N ARG A 126 9.45 -9.33 5.56
CA ARG A 126 10.33 -8.50 6.40
C ARG A 126 10.92 -7.32 5.64
N ASN A 127 11.45 -7.56 4.44
CA ASN A 127 12.02 -6.52 3.59
C ASN A 127 10.96 -5.53 3.11
N MET A 128 9.77 -6.02 2.74
CA MET A 128 8.61 -5.18 2.44
C MET A 128 8.20 -4.31 3.63
N CYS A 129 8.12 -4.90 4.83
CA CYS A 129 7.82 -4.19 6.08
C CYS A 129 8.79 -3.02 6.31
N ARG A 130 10.10 -3.28 6.21
CA ARG A 130 11.14 -2.26 6.37
C ARG A 130 10.95 -1.10 5.39
N ALA A 131 10.71 -1.41 4.12
CA ALA A 131 10.52 -0.39 3.09
C ALA A 131 9.28 0.49 3.35
N LEU A 132 8.15 -0.12 3.70
CA LEU A 132 6.90 0.60 3.97
C LEU A 132 6.93 1.39 5.28
N ALA A 133 7.64 0.89 6.29
CA ALA A 133 7.79 1.54 7.59
C ALA A 133 8.80 2.72 7.58
N GLY A 134 9.37 3.05 6.41
CA GLY A 134 10.30 4.18 6.23
C GLY A 134 11.77 3.80 6.43
N GLY A 135 12.15 2.57 6.11
CA GLY A 135 13.54 2.11 5.97
C GLY A 135 14.14 2.38 4.58
N GLY A 136 13.38 3.00 3.68
CA GLY A 136 13.81 3.36 2.32
C GLY A 136 13.53 2.29 1.27
N LYS A 137 13.49 2.72 0.00
CA LYS A 137 13.13 1.88 -1.15
C LYS A 137 14.14 0.76 -1.46
N SER A 138 15.39 0.88 -1.00
CA SER A 138 16.44 -0.12 -1.23
C SER A 138 16.10 -1.49 -0.62
N ALA A 139 15.32 -1.53 0.46
CA ALA A 139 14.86 -2.79 1.04
C ALA A 139 13.99 -3.61 0.08
N CYS A 140 13.31 -2.96 -0.89
CA CYS A 140 12.55 -3.66 -1.92
C CYS A 140 13.45 -4.53 -2.82
N GLU A 141 14.71 -4.17 -3.01
CA GLU A 141 15.64 -4.88 -3.91
C GLU A 141 16.04 -6.25 -3.36
N SER A 142 15.88 -6.47 -2.05
CA SER A 142 16.12 -7.76 -1.39
C SER A 142 14.90 -8.69 -1.39
N ILE A 143 13.79 -8.30 -2.03
CA ILE A 143 12.58 -9.12 -2.15
C ILE A 143 12.71 -10.02 -3.38
N ARG A 144 12.62 -11.34 -3.18
CA ARG A 144 12.77 -12.34 -4.25
C ARG A 144 11.52 -12.40 -5.11
N ASP A 145 10.33 -12.46 -4.50
CA ASP A 145 9.07 -12.46 -5.22
C ASP A 145 8.90 -11.17 -6.04
N SER A 146 8.74 -11.31 -7.35
CA SER A 146 8.68 -10.17 -8.27
C SER A 146 7.43 -9.32 -8.05
N ASN A 147 6.30 -9.93 -7.75
CA ASN A 147 5.04 -9.22 -7.55
C ASN A 147 5.11 -8.37 -6.28
N LEU A 148 5.62 -8.94 -5.19
CA LEU A 148 5.81 -8.26 -3.91
C LEU A 148 6.87 -7.15 -4.03
N ARG A 149 7.98 -7.40 -4.74
CA ARG A 149 9.00 -6.38 -5.02
C ARG A 149 8.42 -5.19 -5.79
N ASN A 150 7.64 -5.46 -6.83
CA ASN A 150 7.00 -4.44 -7.64
C ASN A 150 5.99 -3.62 -6.84
N ARG A 151 5.19 -4.29 -5.99
CA ARG A 151 4.32 -3.61 -5.03
C ARG A 151 5.12 -2.75 -4.05
N CYS A 152 6.22 -3.27 -3.51
CA CYS A 152 7.10 -2.56 -2.59
C CYS A 152 7.61 -1.26 -3.21
N ARG A 153 8.18 -1.33 -4.42
CA ARG A 153 8.69 -0.14 -5.15
C ARG A 153 7.61 0.91 -5.38
N ALA A 154 6.36 0.48 -5.56
CA ALA A 154 5.22 1.37 -5.75
C ALA A 154 4.76 2.09 -4.46
N GLN A 155 4.95 1.48 -3.30
CA GLN A 155 4.31 1.88 -2.04
C GLN A 155 5.30 2.33 -0.95
N ALA A 156 6.59 2.00 -1.09
CA ALA A 156 7.63 2.35 -0.13
C ALA A 156 7.79 3.87 0.03
N ARG A 157 8.05 4.27 1.28
CA ARG A 157 8.13 5.66 1.72
C ARG A 157 9.57 6.16 1.72
#